data_AF-X1KLF1-F1
#
_entry.id   AF-X1KLF1-F1
#
_cell.length_a   1.000
_cell.length_b   1.000
_cell.length_c   1.000
_cell.angle_alpha   90.00
_cell.angle_beta   90.00
_cell.angle_gamma   90.00
#
_symmetry.space_group_name_H-M   'P 1'
#
loop_
_entity.id
_entity.type
_entity.pdbx_description
1 polymer ?
#
loop_
_entity_poly.entity_id
_entity_poly.type
_entity_poly.pdbx_seq_one_letter_code
_entity_poly.pdbx_strand_id
1 'polypeptide(L)' 'VSQDIRIYSKRTRTLVIDEGGYHSVRITKAIAKYDADVNKKSATNEDKFTYGSKTYQIFDVIDRYVKSSICFKELELEEI' A
#
# COMPACT_ATOMS: atom_id res chain seq x y z
N VAL A 1 -8.89 18.75 2.52
CA VAL A 1 -8.94 17.83 3.68
C VAL A 1 -7.65 17.05 3.67
N SER A 2 -6.81 17.19 4.70
CA SER A 2 -5.52 16.50 4.80
C SER A 2 -5.76 15.00 4.96
N GLN A 3 -5.09 14.17 4.16
CA GLN A 3 -5.16 12.72 4.27
C GLN A 3 -4.04 12.22 5.18
N ASP A 4 -4.38 11.51 6.25
CA ASP A 4 -3.40 10.86 7.12
C ASP A 4 -2.94 9.55 6.48
N ILE A 5 -1.83 9.62 5.73
CA ILE A 5 -1.15 8.45 5.17
C ILE A 5 -0.04 8.03 6.12
N ARG A 6 -0.06 6.76 6.56
CA ARG A 6 1.01 6.15 7.36
C ARG A 6 1.80 5.19 6.50
N ILE A 7 3.09 5.46 6.32
CA ILE A 7 4.02 4.56 5.62
C ILE A 7 4.72 3.66 6.64
N TYR A 8 4.84 2.37 6.33
CA TYR A 8 5.56 1.38 7.12
C TYR A 8 6.19 0.33 6.21
N SER A 9 7.18 -0.40 6.72
CA SER A 9 7.75 -1.54 5.99
C SER A 9 7.17 -2.85 6.51
N LYS A 10 6.79 -3.74 5.60
CA LYS A 10 6.35 -5.11 5.90
C LYS A 10 7.34 -6.10 5.34
N ARG A 11 7.70 -7.11 6.13
CA ARG A 11 8.50 -8.24 5.66
C ARG A 11 7.57 -9.31 5.11
N THR A 12 7.75 -9.68 3.86
CA THR A 12 6.99 -10.74 3.17
C THR A 12 7.94 -11.87 2.75
N ARG A 13 7.36 -13.03 2.39
CA ARG A 13 8.10 -14.12 1.75
C ARG A 13 7.59 -14.26 0.32
N THR A 14 8.51 -14.30 -0.63
CA THR A 14 8.22 -14.50 -2.04
C THR A 14 8.94 -15.77 -2.51
N LEU A 15 8.25 -16.61 -3.29
CA LEU A 15 8.87 -17.75 -3.97
C LEU A 15 9.61 -17.21 -5.19
N VAL A 16 10.93 -17.35 -5.22
CA VAL A 16 11.73 -17.05 -6.40
C VAL A 16 11.90 -18.37 -7.14
N ILE A 17 11.21 -18.51 -8.27
CA ILE A 17 11.14 -19.78 -9.03
C ILE A 17 12.54 -20.20 -9.50
N ASP A 18 13.36 -19.24 -9.93
CA ASP A 18 14.71 -19.50 -10.46
C ASP A 18 15.69 -20.03 -9.41
N GLU A 19 15.50 -19.65 -8.14
CA GLU A 19 16.36 -20.08 -7.02
C GLU A 19 15.75 -21.26 -6.23
N GLY A 20 14.52 -21.69 -6.59
CA GLY A 20 13.82 -22.79 -5.93
C GLY A 20 13.51 -22.55 -4.44
N GLY A 21 13.55 -21.29 -3.99
CA GLY A 21 13.56 -20.92 -2.58
C GLY A 21 12.55 -19.83 -2.22
N TYR A 22 12.14 -19.80 -0.95
CA TYR A 22 11.39 -18.68 -0.39
C TYR A 22 12.35 -17.65 0.19
N HIS A 23 12.37 -16.45 -0.39
CA HIS A 23 13.21 -15.34 0.05
C HIS A 23 12.39 -14.34 0.84
N SER A 24 12.99 -13.78 1.89
CA SER A 24 12.34 -12.71 2.65
C SER A 24 12.62 -11.36 2.01
N VAL A 25 11.56 -10.67 1.58
CA VAL A 25 11.64 -9.36 0.95
C VAL A 25 11.05 -8.30 1.87
N ARG A 26 11.67 -7.13 1.92
CA ARG A 26 11.13 -5.97 2.63
C ARG A 26 10.37 -5.10 1.63
N ILE A 27 9.08 -4.94 1.86
CA ILE A 27 8.19 -4.16 1.00
C ILE A 27 7.74 -2.90 1.76
N THR A 28 7.73 -1.76 1.07
CA THR A 28 7.18 -0.51 1.60
C THR A 28 5.67 -0.50 1.36
N LYS A 29 4.90 -0.29 2.42
CA LYS A 29 3.44 -0.25 2.39
C LYS A 29 2.92 1.06 2.99
N ALA A 30 1.71 1.46 2.63
CA ALA A 30 0.99 2.54 3.31
C ALA A 30 -0.44 2.15 3.69
N ILE A 31 -0.91 2.71 4.81
CA ILE A 31 -2.33 2.71 5.20
C ILE A 31 -2.79 4.16 5.22
N ALA A 32 -3.84 4.46 4.47
CA ALA A 32 -4.54 5.73 4.56
C ALA A 32 -5.76 5.59 5.52
N LYS A 33 -5.85 6.44 6.55
CA LYS A 33 -7.07 6.54 7.36
C LYS A 33 -8.18 7.13 6.51
N TYR A 34 -9.22 6.34 6.24
CA TYR A 34 -10.32 6.72 5.37
C TYR A 34 -11.52 7.17 6.22
N ASP A 35 -11.64 8.46 6.50
CA ASP A 35 -12.83 9.06 7.12
C ASP A 35 -13.54 10.06 6.18
N ALA A 36 -13.49 9.78 4.88
CA ALA A 36 -14.21 10.54 3.87
C ALA A 36 -14.93 9.57 2.95
N ASP A 37 -16.21 9.31 3.24
CA ASP A 37 -17.21 8.70 2.34
C ASP A 37 -16.69 7.54 1.47
N VAL A 38 -16.87 6.33 2.01
CA VAL A 38 -16.37 5.01 1.57
C VAL A 38 -16.74 4.59 0.13
N ASN A 39 -17.36 5.48 -0.65
CA ASN A 39 -17.82 5.26 -2.01
C ASN A 39 -16.86 5.80 -3.09
N LYS A 40 -15.81 6.56 -2.76
CA LYS A 40 -14.83 7.05 -3.76
C LYS A 40 -13.63 6.10 -3.91
N LYS A 41 -13.73 5.26 -4.94
CA LYS A 41 -12.78 4.25 -5.44
C LYS A 41 -11.35 4.73 -5.84
N SER A 42 -10.75 5.76 -5.27
CA SER A 42 -9.77 6.53 -6.08
C SER A 42 -8.28 6.32 -5.82
N ALA A 43 -7.83 5.33 -5.04
CA ALA A 43 -6.40 5.00 -5.03
C ALA A 43 -6.13 3.98 -6.15
N THR A 44 -5.38 4.38 -7.18
CA THR A 44 -4.99 3.54 -8.33
C THR A 44 -3.46 3.42 -8.40
N ASN A 45 -2.97 2.48 -9.21
CA ASN A 45 -1.54 2.30 -9.48
C ASN A 45 -0.88 3.44 -10.31
N GLU A 46 -1.67 4.43 -10.72
CA GLU A 46 -1.19 5.62 -11.42
C GLU A 46 -0.92 6.77 -10.44
N ASP A 47 -1.43 6.68 -9.22
CA ASP A 47 -1.26 7.71 -8.22
C ASP A 47 0.19 7.77 -7.72
N LYS A 48 0.65 9.01 -7.54
CA LYS A 48 1.96 9.33 -6.97
C LYS A 48 1.77 10.30 -5.81
N PHE A 49 2.59 10.14 -4.77
CA PHE A 49 2.60 11.08 -3.67
C PHE A 49 4.00 11.25 -3.08
N THR A 50 4.23 12.39 -2.46
CA THR A 50 5.50 12.72 -1.82
C THR A 50 5.36 12.59 -0.31
N TYR A 51 6.29 11.89 0.33
CA TYR A 51 6.39 11.79 1.78
C TYR A 51 7.83 12.04 2.22
N GLY A 52 8.03 13.11 3.00
CA GLY A 52 9.38 13.62 3.28
C GLY A 52 10.05 14.12 1.99
N SER A 53 11.26 13.63 1.72
CA SER A 53 12.04 13.96 0.51
C SER A 53 11.90 12.94 -0.62
N LYS A 54 11.00 11.97 -0.49
CA LYS A 54 10.86 10.82 -1.39
C LYS A 54 9.51 10.85 -2.09
N THR A 55 9.50 10.43 -3.35
CA THR A 55 8.28 10.26 -4.12
C THR A 55 8.00 8.78 -4.28
N TYR A 56 6.75 8.40 -4.08
CA TYR A 56 6.29 7.03 -4.18
C TYR A 56 5.21 6.93 -5.25
N GLN A 57 5.27 5.86 -6.04
CA GLN A 57 4.19 5.41 -6.90
C GLN A 57 3.48 4.22 -6.25
N ILE A 58 2.16 4.17 -6.39
CA ILE A 58 1.37 3.02 -5.96
C ILE A 58 1.58 1.88 -6.97
N PHE A 59 2.04 0.73 -6.48
CA PHE A 59 2.20 -0.48 -7.30
C PHE A 59 1.00 -1.42 -7.20
N ASP A 60 0.37 -1.49 -6.01
CA ASP A 60 -0.78 -2.36 -5.75
C ASP A 60 -1.69 -1.77 -4.65
N VAL A 61 -2.99 -2.10 -4.71
CA VAL A 61 -4.03 -1.60 -3.80
C VAL A 61 -4.89 -2.76 -3.30
N ILE A 62 -4.86 -2.99 -1.99
CA ILE A 62 -5.62 -4.06 -1.34
C ILE A 62 -6.64 -3.47 -0.38
N ASP A 63 -7.91 -3.82 -0.58
CA ASP A 63 -8.98 -3.49 0.36
C ASP A 63 -8.86 -4.35 1.62
N ARG A 64 -8.92 -3.70 2.79
CA ARG A 64 -8.96 -4.37 4.09
C ARG A 64 -10.34 -4.21 4.70
N TYR A 65 -10.96 -5.32 5.07
CA TYR A 65 -12.34 -5.38 5.52
C TYR A 65 -12.45 -5.69 7.02
N VAL A 66 -13.46 -5.11 7.67
CA VAL A 66 -13.92 -5.45 9.03
C VAL A 66 -15.42 -5.67 8.96
N LYS A 67 -15.89 -6.85 9.39
CA LYS A 67 -17.31 -7.23 9.36
C LYS A 67 -18.00 -6.96 8.00
N SER A 68 -17.32 -7.33 6.91
CA SER A 68 -17.79 -7.16 5.52
C SER A 68 -17.85 -5.71 5.00
N SER A 69 -17.42 -4.72 5.78
CA SER A 69 -17.23 -3.34 5.32
C SER A 69 -15.75 -3.04 5.11
N ILE A 70 -15.41 -2.27 4.08
CA ILE A 70 -14.03 -1.79 3.90
C ILE A 70 -13.67 -0.89 5.09
N CYS A 71 -12.56 -1.18 5.75
CA CYS A 71 -12.03 -0.45 6.89
C CYS A 71 -10.90 0.50 6.49
N PHE A 72 -10.00 0.05 5.60
CA PHE A 72 -8.93 0.89 5.02
C PHE A 72 -8.37 0.24 3.74
N LYS A 73 -7.60 1.00 2.96
CA LYS A 73 -6.80 0.50 1.84
C LYS A 73 -5.34 0.34 2.27
N GLU A 74 -4.76 -0.82 2.01
CA GLU A 74 -3.32 -1.06 2.11
C GLU A 74 -2.71 -0.91 0.71
N LEU A 75 -1.70 -0.06 0.59
CA LEU A 75 -1.04 0.28 -0.68
C LEU A 75 0.37 -0.31 -0.69
N GLU A 76 0.76 -0.98 -1.77
CA GLU A 76 2.17 -1.26 -2.07
C GLU A 76 2.80 -0.07 -2.79
N LEU A 77 4.01 0.30 -2.38
CA LEU A 77 4.69 1.48 -2.86
C LEU A 77 6.04 1.12 -3.48
N GLU A 78 6.33 1.74 -4.60
CA GLU A 78 7.65 1.78 -5.23
C GLU A 78 8.20 3.21 -5.15
N GLU A 79 9.44 3.36 -4.70
CA GLU A 79 10.12 4.66 -4.67
C GLU A 79 10.65 4.97 -6.09
N ILE A 80 10.42 6.20 -6.56
CA ILE A 80 10.84 6.67 -7.88
C ILE A 80 11.92 7.74 -7.80
#